data_AF-A0A9W4K1Z0-F1
#
_entry.id   AF-A0A9W4K1Z0-F1
#
_cell.length_a   1.000
_cell.length_b   1.000
_cell.length_c   1.000
_cell.angle_alpha   90.00
_cell.angle_beta   90.00
_cell.angle_gamma   90.00
#
_symmetry.space_group_name_H-M   'P 1'
#
loop_
_entity.id
_entity.type
_entity.pdbx_description
1 polymer ?
#
loop_
_entity_poly.entity_id
_entity_poly.type
_entity_poly.pdbx_seq_one_letter_code
_entity_poly.pdbx_strand_id
1 'polypeptide(L)'
;MHPKCAFLTKIDPSRFQFIHEIASSDSSSIFEVDLDGQKYALKLFHNNGDPGYAENGRDLDRFRCESQAYEKLLDSDACTRGFIPKLYGQLDQIDPADFHPILRHFAQDKYKPRALLLEYLPNAEALNCVNYPEALYHQAVEGMKEIHKAGVHHRDIYPRNILVVREDSEKPRLVWIDFDVATTFADFGPEQLARCDHEIALVEGFGEALVWDLLLPYIGSPRVFNLLTDEYREMTRLKDFRQIPNFIKGSKALYLGSYTYLGTIFPLPGLSYLSCRLYKGAQSQSVLRS
;
A
#
# COMPACT_ATOMS: atom_id res chain seq x y z
N MET A 1 7.06 25.62 12.71
CA MET A 1 8.28 24.86 13.06
C MET A 1 7.86 23.41 13.25
N HIS A 2 8.05 22.55 12.24
CA HIS A 2 7.86 21.12 12.46
C HIS A 2 9.00 20.63 13.34
N PRO A 3 8.73 19.89 14.43
CA PRO A 3 9.79 19.30 15.21
C PRO A 3 10.59 18.37 14.29
N LYS A 4 11.93 18.46 14.39
CA LYS A 4 12.82 17.38 13.92
C LYS A 4 12.26 16.05 14.45
N CYS A 5 12.44 14.95 13.72
CA CYS A 5 12.14 13.57 14.15
C CYS A 5 12.83 13.24 15.49
N ALA A 6 12.33 13.81 16.58
CA ALA A 6 12.69 13.51 17.93
C ALA A 6 11.74 12.39 18.33
N PHE A 7 12.29 11.21 18.50
CA PHE A 7 11.57 10.07 19.04
C PHE A 7 10.91 10.53 20.35
N LEU A 8 9.58 10.51 20.41
CA LEU A 8 8.84 10.83 21.63
C LEU A 8 9.07 9.67 22.59
N THR A 9 10.14 9.76 23.37
CA THR A 9 10.44 8.76 24.40
C THR A 9 9.45 8.95 25.55
N LYS A 10 8.56 7.96 25.71
CA LYS A 10 7.47 7.87 26.70
C LYS A 10 6.36 8.91 26.52
N ILE A 11 5.52 8.68 25.52
CA ILE A 11 4.20 9.33 25.45
C ILE A 11 3.29 8.67 26.47
N ASP A 12 2.71 9.46 27.37
CA ASP A 12 1.63 9.00 28.25
C ASP A 12 0.36 8.83 27.41
N PRO A 13 -0.19 7.59 27.29
CA PRO A 13 -1.38 7.34 26.48
C PRO A 13 -2.58 8.19 26.89
N SER A 14 -2.71 8.56 28.17
CA SER A 14 -3.86 9.33 28.67
C SER A 14 -3.99 10.73 28.06
N ARG A 15 -2.93 11.21 27.39
CA ARG A 15 -2.89 12.51 26.71
C ARG A 15 -3.52 12.47 25.33
N PHE A 16 -3.76 11.28 24.77
CA PHE A 16 -4.40 11.16 23.47
C PHE A 16 -5.89 11.47 23.55
N GLN A 17 -6.36 12.27 22.60
CA GLN A 17 -7.78 12.40 22.30
C GLN A 17 -8.06 11.65 21.00
N PHE A 18 -8.79 10.56 21.08
CA PHE A 18 -9.21 9.80 19.90
C PHE A 18 -10.30 10.57 19.16
N ILE A 19 -10.08 10.85 17.87
CA ILE A 19 -11.02 11.59 17.03
C ILE A 19 -11.94 10.61 16.31
N HIS A 20 -11.38 9.71 15.49
CA HIS A 20 -12.13 8.64 14.83
C HIS A 20 -11.22 7.51 14.34
N GLU A 21 -11.82 6.36 14.02
CA GLU A 21 -11.14 5.23 13.38
C GLU A 21 -11.04 5.45 11.87
N ILE A 22 -9.82 5.41 11.33
CA ILE A 22 -9.51 5.58 9.90
C ILE A 22 -9.69 4.25 9.18
N ALA A 23 -9.16 3.16 9.76
CA ALA A 23 -9.20 1.83 9.17
C ALA A 23 -9.09 0.76 10.26
N SER A 24 -9.60 -0.44 9.97
CA SER A 24 -9.51 -1.60 10.86
C SER A 24 -9.30 -2.88 10.05
N SER A 25 -8.58 -3.83 10.65
CA SER A 25 -8.33 -5.18 10.15
C SER A 25 -8.32 -6.17 11.32
N ASP A 26 -8.25 -7.46 11.03
CA ASP A 26 -8.12 -8.51 12.06
C ASP A 26 -6.82 -8.38 12.88
N SER A 27 -5.81 -7.66 12.38
CA SER A 27 -4.51 -7.49 13.06
C SER A 27 -4.35 -6.14 13.76
N SER A 28 -5.05 -5.10 13.32
CA SER A 28 -4.83 -3.74 13.82
C SER A 28 -5.98 -2.77 13.49
N SER A 29 -6.08 -1.69 14.24
CA SER A 29 -6.89 -0.51 13.87
C SER A 29 -6.01 0.74 13.83
N ILE A 30 -6.33 1.66 12.92
CA ILE A 30 -5.67 2.95 12.75
C ILE A 30 -6.66 4.03 13.16
N PHE A 31 -6.25 4.91 14.08
CA PHE A 31 -7.07 6.01 14.58
C PHE A 31 -6.42 7.35 14.24
N GLU A 32 -7.25 8.35 13.93
CA GLU A 32 -6.84 9.74 14.04
C GLU A 32 -6.88 10.13 15.53
N VAL A 33 -5.76 10.63 16.04
CA VAL A 33 -5.64 11.10 17.43
C VAL A 33 -5.07 12.52 17.47
N ASP A 34 -5.51 13.31 18.44
CA ASP A 34 -4.88 14.56 18.82
C ASP A 34 -3.99 14.34 20.04
N LEU A 35 -2.78 14.89 19.99
CA LEU A 35 -1.86 14.98 21.10
C LEU A 35 -1.36 16.43 21.18
N ASP A 36 -1.78 17.14 22.22
CA ASP A 36 -1.45 18.55 22.49
C ASP A 36 -1.77 19.52 21.32
N GLY A 37 -2.87 19.29 20.61
CA GLY A 37 -3.30 20.12 19.47
C GLY A 37 -2.63 19.76 18.13
N GLN A 38 -1.86 18.68 18.09
CA GLN A 38 -1.28 18.13 16.86
C GLN A 38 -1.93 16.76 16.54
N LYS A 39 -2.35 16.60 15.28
CA LYS A 39 -2.94 15.36 14.77
C LYS A 39 -1.88 14.34 14.39
N TYR A 40 -2.17 13.08 14.69
CA TYR A 40 -1.35 11.90 14.38
C TYR A 40 -2.22 10.72 13.96
N ALA A 41 -1.61 9.76 13.26
CA ALA A 41 -2.21 8.46 12.99
C ALA A 41 -1.67 7.46 14.02
N LEU A 42 -2.52 6.89 14.86
CA LEU A 42 -2.15 5.90 15.86
C LEU A 42 -2.59 4.52 15.37
N LYS A 43 -1.62 3.66 15.00
CA LYS A 43 -1.90 2.27 14.61
C LYS A 43 -1.75 1.37 15.82
N LEU A 44 -2.86 0.82 16.31
CA LEU A 44 -2.94 -0.13 17.42
C LEU A 44 -3.00 -1.56 16.88
N PHE A 45 -2.20 -2.46 17.43
CA PHE A 45 -2.14 -3.86 17.04
C PHE A 45 -2.77 -4.76 18.07
N HIS A 46 -3.55 -5.74 17.60
CA HIS A 46 -4.07 -6.79 18.44
C HIS A 46 -2.92 -7.61 19.05
N ASN A 47 -3.00 -7.92 20.34
CA ASN A 47 -1.94 -8.63 21.06
C ASN A 47 -2.43 -9.94 21.67
N ASN A 48 -2.36 -11.01 20.86
CA ASN A 48 -2.77 -12.36 21.25
C ASN A 48 -1.60 -13.28 21.66
N GLY A 49 -0.43 -12.69 21.92
CA GLY A 49 0.83 -13.39 22.18
C GLY A 49 1.70 -13.52 20.94
N ASP A 50 2.87 -14.16 21.09
CA ASP A 50 3.82 -14.31 19.99
C ASP A 50 3.36 -15.42 19.02
N PRO A 51 3.04 -15.07 17.75
CA PRO A 51 2.70 -16.06 16.73
C PRO A 51 3.92 -16.84 16.22
N GLY A 52 5.14 -16.42 16.58
CA GLY A 52 6.39 -17.04 16.16
C GLY A 52 6.79 -16.67 14.72
N TYR A 53 7.37 -17.65 14.02
CA TYR A 53 7.92 -17.48 12.67
C TYR A 53 7.27 -18.47 11.70
N ALA A 54 7.11 -18.06 10.45
CA ALA A 54 6.77 -18.96 9.35
C ALA A 54 7.94 -19.91 9.05
N GLU A 55 7.67 -21.00 8.33
CA GLU A 55 8.68 -21.99 7.93
C GLU A 55 9.87 -21.38 7.18
N ASN A 56 9.64 -20.29 6.44
CA ASN A 56 10.68 -19.55 5.73
C ASN A 56 11.42 -18.52 6.60
N GLY A 57 11.26 -18.59 7.93
CA GLY A 57 11.90 -17.69 8.89
C GLY A 57 11.27 -16.30 8.96
N ARG A 58 10.17 -16.03 8.26
CA ARG A 58 9.48 -14.72 8.34
C ARG A 58 8.79 -14.58 9.68
N ASP A 59 9.02 -13.45 10.34
CA ASP A 59 8.32 -13.07 11.56
C ASP A 59 6.80 -12.91 11.31
N LEU A 60 6.01 -13.47 12.21
CA LEU A 60 4.54 -13.42 12.14
C LEU A 60 3.95 -12.33 13.05
N ASP A 61 4.75 -11.74 13.94
CA ASP A 61 4.28 -10.65 14.82
C ASP A 61 4.22 -9.34 14.02
N ARG A 62 3.00 -8.91 13.72
CA ARG A 62 2.69 -7.73 12.90
C ARG A 62 3.29 -6.44 13.46
N PHE A 63 3.17 -6.24 14.76
CA PHE A 63 3.74 -5.06 15.42
C PHE A 63 5.27 -5.12 15.31
N ARG A 64 5.87 -6.28 15.60
CA ARG A 64 7.32 -6.45 15.59
C ARG A 64 7.92 -6.30 14.18
N CYS A 65 7.21 -6.74 13.14
CA CYS A 65 7.56 -6.47 11.74
C CYS A 65 7.57 -4.98 11.44
N GLU A 66 6.47 -4.28 11.74
CA GLU A 66 6.32 -2.86 11.40
C GLU A 66 7.24 -1.97 12.23
N SER A 67 7.41 -2.24 13.52
CA SER A 67 8.29 -1.49 14.40
C SER A 67 9.75 -1.58 13.95
N GLN A 68 10.23 -2.79 13.63
CA GLN A 68 11.59 -2.99 13.10
C GLN A 68 11.79 -2.35 11.72
N ALA A 69 10.77 -2.39 10.87
CA ALA A 69 10.83 -1.70 9.57
C ALA A 69 11.01 -0.19 9.78
N TYR A 70 10.21 0.44 10.65
CA TYR A 70 10.36 1.86 10.95
C TYR A 70 11.70 2.19 11.62
N GLU A 71 12.25 1.32 12.47
CA GLU A 71 13.60 1.50 13.02
C GLU A 71 14.66 1.60 11.91
N LYS A 72 14.64 0.68 10.95
CA LYS A 72 15.53 0.73 9.77
C LYS A 72 15.32 1.99 8.90
N LEU A 73 14.07 2.38 8.72
CA LEU A 73 13.71 3.55 7.92
C LEU A 73 14.12 4.88 8.59
N LEU A 74 14.10 4.93 9.92
CA LEU A 74 14.64 6.05 10.68
C LEU A 74 16.16 6.12 10.61
N ASP A 75 16.86 4.98 10.78
CA ASP A 75 18.33 4.91 10.76
C ASP A 75 18.95 5.32 9.40
N SER A 76 18.16 5.23 8.33
CA SER A 76 18.55 5.54 6.94
C SER A 76 18.07 6.90 6.45
N ASP A 77 17.43 7.71 7.30
CA ASP A 77 16.77 8.97 6.96
C ASP A 77 15.67 8.86 5.88
N ALA A 78 15.20 7.65 5.55
CA ALA A 78 14.21 7.43 4.48
C ALA A 78 12.88 8.16 4.75
N CYS A 79 12.45 8.22 6.02
CA CYS A 79 11.24 8.96 6.44
C CYS A 79 11.32 10.47 6.17
N THR A 80 12.51 11.05 6.02
CA THR A 80 12.65 12.50 5.77
C THR A 80 12.38 12.89 4.32
N ARG A 81 12.38 11.91 3.41
CA ARG A 81 12.18 12.13 1.96
C ARG A 81 10.72 12.22 1.53
N GLY A 82 9.79 11.98 2.46
CA GLY A 82 8.35 12.16 2.22
C GLY A 82 7.65 10.99 1.52
N PHE A 83 8.35 9.89 1.22
CA PHE A 83 7.75 8.68 0.63
C PHE A 83 7.13 7.72 1.64
N ILE A 84 7.36 7.96 2.93
CA ILE A 84 6.98 7.10 4.04
C ILE A 84 6.51 8.00 5.18
N PRO A 85 5.45 7.64 5.94
CA PRO A 85 5.03 8.41 7.10
C PRO A 85 6.19 8.57 8.10
N LYS A 86 6.27 9.71 8.78
CA LYS A 86 7.20 9.86 9.90
C LYS A 86 6.73 9.03 11.10
N LEU A 87 7.65 8.31 11.74
CA LEU A 87 7.41 7.68 13.05
C LEU A 87 7.73 8.68 14.17
N TYR A 88 6.77 8.91 15.06
CA TYR A 88 6.91 9.80 16.21
C TYR A 88 7.15 9.04 17.52
N GLY A 89 6.70 7.80 17.63
CA GLY A 89 6.95 6.99 18.82
C GLY A 89 6.29 5.62 18.77
N GLN A 90 6.70 4.78 19.71
CA GLN A 90 6.10 3.47 19.97
C GLN A 90 5.48 3.48 21.37
N LEU A 91 4.31 2.86 21.50
CA LEU A 91 3.63 2.69 22.77
C LEU A 91 3.39 1.21 23.04
N ASP A 92 3.48 0.84 24.30
CA ASP A 92 3.21 -0.51 24.79
C ASP A 92 2.24 -0.42 25.96
N GLN A 93 1.50 -1.51 26.20
CA GLN A 93 0.59 -1.66 27.34
C GLN A 93 -0.53 -0.61 27.41
N ILE A 94 -1.08 -0.17 26.27
CA ILE A 94 -2.24 0.73 26.25
C ILE A 94 -3.43 -0.02 26.87
N ASP A 95 -4.07 0.54 27.89
CA ASP A 95 -5.25 -0.07 28.50
C ASP A 95 -6.51 0.29 27.70
N PRO A 96 -7.19 -0.68 27.04
CA PRO A 96 -8.40 -0.38 26.29
C PRO A 96 -9.54 0.18 27.16
N ALA A 97 -9.53 -0.10 28.48
CA ALA A 97 -10.54 0.39 29.40
C ALA A 97 -10.50 1.91 29.57
N ASP A 98 -9.31 2.53 29.48
CA ASP A 98 -9.12 3.97 29.64
C ASP A 98 -9.75 4.78 28.48
N PHE A 99 -9.99 4.12 27.35
CA PHE A 99 -10.50 4.75 26.11
C PHE A 99 -11.84 4.15 25.66
N HIS A 100 -12.63 3.61 26.60
CA HIS A 100 -13.95 3.10 26.30
C HIS A 100 -14.88 4.23 25.81
N PRO A 101 -15.67 4.06 24.72
CA PRO A 101 -15.93 2.81 24.00
C PRO A 101 -15.03 2.57 22.77
N ILE A 102 -14.11 3.48 22.45
CA ILE A 102 -13.38 3.49 21.17
C ILE A 102 -12.49 2.25 21.03
N LEU A 103 -11.79 1.85 22.09
CA LEU A 103 -10.89 0.70 22.07
C LEU A 103 -11.54 -0.63 22.50
N ARG A 104 -12.88 -0.71 22.57
CA ARG A 104 -13.59 -1.90 23.09
C ARG A 104 -13.20 -3.22 22.40
N HIS A 105 -12.81 -3.16 21.13
CA HIS A 105 -12.45 -4.36 20.35
C HIS A 105 -11.09 -4.96 20.78
N PHE A 106 -10.23 -4.18 21.43
CA PHE A 106 -8.97 -4.65 22.02
C PHE A 106 -9.13 -5.20 23.44
N ALA A 107 -10.30 -4.99 24.08
CA ALA A 107 -10.52 -5.44 25.46
C ALA A 107 -10.56 -6.97 25.62
N GLN A 108 -10.71 -7.70 24.51
CA GLN A 108 -10.74 -9.17 24.48
C GLN A 108 -9.39 -9.80 24.12
N ASP A 109 -8.38 -8.99 23.80
CA ASP A 109 -7.05 -9.48 23.49
C ASP A 109 -6.42 -10.15 24.71
N LYS A 110 -5.56 -11.12 24.45
CA LYS A 110 -4.83 -11.83 25.52
C LYS A 110 -3.94 -10.90 26.34
N TYR A 111 -3.36 -9.89 25.70
CA TYR A 111 -2.48 -8.89 26.28
C TYR A 111 -2.88 -7.49 25.82
N LYS A 112 -2.39 -6.46 26.51
CA LYS A 112 -2.64 -5.07 26.12
C LYS A 112 -2.03 -4.78 24.74
N PRO A 113 -2.73 -4.01 23.89
CA PRO A 113 -2.25 -3.65 22.57
C PRO A 113 -0.98 -2.80 22.62
N ARG A 114 -0.20 -2.91 21.55
CA ARG A 114 0.97 -2.07 21.24
C ARG A 114 0.60 -1.13 20.10
N ALA A 115 1.28 0.00 20.00
CA ALA A 115 0.96 0.98 18.97
C ALA A 115 2.18 1.72 18.40
N LEU A 116 2.01 2.19 17.18
CA LEU A 116 2.93 3.12 16.52
C LEU A 116 2.20 4.45 16.30
N LEU A 117 2.85 5.55 16.70
CA LEU A 117 2.39 6.90 16.44
C LEU A 117 3.05 7.42 15.17
N LEU A 118 2.28 7.56 14.11
CA LEU A 118 2.71 7.92 12.76
C LEU A 118 2.22 9.31 12.36
N GLU A 119 2.83 9.85 11.31
CA GLU A 119 2.33 11.02 10.60
C GLU A 119 0.89 10.82 10.14
N TYR A 120 0.03 11.75 10.54
CA TYR A 120 -1.32 11.83 10.00
C TYR A 120 -1.27 12.45 8.60
N LEU A 121 -1.86 11.75 7.63
CA LEU A 121 -1.90 12.17 6.24
C LEU A 121 -3.33 12.63 5.89
N PRO A 122 -3.62 13.95 5.89
CA PRO A 122 -4.97 14.44 5.60
C PRO A 122 -5.34 14.17 4.15
N ASN A 123 -6.62 13.85 3.90
CA ASN A 123 -7.16 13.59 2.56
C ASN A 123 -6.38 12.52 1.77
N ALA A 124 -5.79 11.55 2.48
CA ALA A 124 -5.03 10.49 1.86
C ALA A 124 -5.96 9.40 1.33
N GLU A 125 -5.77 9.03 0.06
CA GLU A 125 -6.55 7.97 -0.58
C GLU A 125 -5.64 6.86 -1.07
N ALA A 126 -6.05 5.60 -0.86
CA ALA A 126 -5.36 4.46 -1.45
C ALA A 126 -5.34 4.56 -2.98
N LEU A 127 -4.17 4.31 -3.57
CA LEU A 127 -3.96 4.38 -5.01
C LEU A 127 -4.81 3.34 -5.74
N ASN A 128 -5.52 3.78 -6.77
CA ASN A 128 -6.41 2.95 -7.58
C ASN A 128 -6.49 3.43 -9.04
N CYS A 129 -7.25 2.71 -9.86
CA CYS A 129 -7.44 2.99 -11.30
C CYS A 129 -8.11 4.33 -11.62
N VAL A 130 -8.64 5.05 -10.63
CA VAL A 130 -9.36 6.32 -10.78
C VAL A 130 -8.51 7.50 -10.31
N ASN A 131 -7.86 7.39 -9.15
CA ASN A 131 -7.08 8.49 -8.56
C ASN A 131 -5.58 8.47 -8.92
N TYR A 132 -5.16 7.54 -9.78
CA TYR A 132 -3.79 7.37 -10.27
C TYR A 132 -3.20 8.67 -10.85
N PRO A 133 -2.15 9.24 -10.22
CA PRO A 133 -1.46 10.40 -10.74
C PRO A 133 -0.25 9.97 -11.57
N GLU A 134 -0.43 9.77 -12.88
CA GLU A 134 0.63 9.30 -13.80
C GLU A 134 1.95 10.07 -13.64
N ALA A 135 1.87 11.42 -13.57
CA ALA A 135 3.03 12.29 -13.40
C ALA A 135 3.80 12.06 -12.08
N LEU A 136 3.17 11.48 -11.06
CA LEU A 136 3.76 11.24 -9.74
C LEU A 136 4.16 9.79 -9.52
N TYR A 137 3.82 8.86 -10.42
CA TYR A 137 4.05 7.44 -10.16
C TYR A 137 5.53 7.06 -9.99
N HIS A 138 6.43 7.83 -10.60
CA HIS A 138 7.87 7.70 -10.35
C HIS A 138 8.22 7.76 -8.85
N GLN A 139 7.46 8.51 -8.03
CA GLN A 139 7.63 8.58 -6.59
C GLN A 139 7.36 7.26 -5.88
N ALA A 140 6.44 6.42 -6.38
CA ALA A 140 6.21 5.09 -5.82
C ALA A 140 7.44 4.20 -6.02
N VAL A 141 8.06 4.27 -7.21
CA VAL A 141 9.29 3.53 -7.53
C VAL A 141 10.47 4.05 -6.70
N GLU A 142 10.62 5.37 -6.60
CA GLU A 142 11.66 6.00 -5.75
C GLU A 142 11.48 5.64 -4.27
N GLY A 143 10.24 5.68 -3.76
CA GLY A 143 9.92 5.27 -2.40
C GLY A 143 10.30 3.80 -2.13
N MET A 144 10.01 2.89 -3.07
CA MET A 144 10.41 1.48 -2.93
C MET A 144 11.94 1.32 -2.91
N LYS A 145 12.68 2.08 -3.73
CA LYS A 145 14.14 2.09 -3.71
C LYS A 145 14.71 2.58 -2.38
N GLU A 146 14.10 3.60 -1.77
CA GLU A 146 14.50 4.07 -0.44
C GLU A 146 14.20 3.05 0.66
N ILE A 147 13.05 2.35 0.59
CA ILE A 147 12.71 1.24 1.48
C ILE A 147 13.77 0.13 1.39
N HIS A 148 14.14 -0.28 0.17
CA HIS A 148 15.18 -1.29 -0.03
C HIS A 148 16.55 -0.81 0.45
N LYS A 149 16.92 0.44 0.18
CA LYS A 149 18.18 1.04 0.64
C LYS A 149 18.30 1.02 2.17
N ALA A 150 17.19 1.10 2.89
CA ALA A 150 17.13 0.97 4.34
C ALA A 150 17.30 -0.48 4.86
N GLY A 151 17.40 -1.47 3.97
CA GLY A 151 17.48 -2.88 4.34
C GLY A 151 16.11 -3.51 4.66
N VAL A 152 15.03 -2.95 4.10
CA VAL A 152 13.65 -3.43 4.32
C VAL A 152 13.07 -4.02 3.04
N HIS A 153 12.48 -5.20 3.10
CA HIS A 153 11.53 -5.69 2.08
C HIS A 153 10.11 -5.43 2.55
N HIS A 154 9.30 -4.76 1.74
CA HIS A 154 7.93 -4.43 2.12
C HIS A 154 7.01 -5.65 2.11
N ARG A 155 7.18 -6.57 1.13
CA ARG A 155 6.40 -7.80 0.93
C ARG A 155 4.90 -7.68 0.67
N ASP A 156 4.30 -6.50 0.80
CA ASP A 156 2.89 -6.22 0.50
C ASP A 156 2.75 -4.98 -0.40
N ILE A 157 3.36 -5.05 -1.58
CA ILE A 157 3.54 -3.91 -2.49
C ILE A 157 2.30 -3.56 -3.33
N TYR A 158 1.11 -3.97 -2.89
CA TYR A 158 -0.11 -3.72 -3.66
C TYR A 158 -0.48 -2.23 -3.62
N PRO A 159 -1.16 -1.70 -4.67
CA PRO A 159 -1.53 -0.28 -4.73
C PRO A 159 -2.29 0.26 -3.52
N ARG A 160 -3.03 -0.58 -2.79
CA ARG A 160 -3.73 -0.18 -1.56
C ARG A 160 -2.80 0.38 -0.47
N ASN A 161 -1.53 -0.04 -0.49
CA ASN A 161 -0.49 0.38 0.45
C ASN A 161 0.33 1.56 -0.06
N ILE A 162 -0.11 2.19 -1.16
CA ILE A 162 0.40 3.46 -1.66
C ILE A 162 -0.73 4.48 -1.50
N LEU A 163 -0.51 5.51 -0.71
CA LEU A 163 -1.47 6.60 -0.53
C LEU A 163 -1.13 7.77 -1.45
N VAL A 164 -2.14 8.31 -2.11
CA VAL A 164 -2.10 9.63 -2.75
C VAL A 164 -2.50 10.66 -1.71
N VAL A 165 -1.56 11.51 -1.30
CA VAL A 165 -1.82 12.58 -0.33
C VAL A 165 -1.99 13.89 -1.08
N ARG A 166 -3.12 14.57 -0.88
CA ARG A 166 -3.45 15.85 -1.51
C ARG A 166 -3.69 16.90 -0.43
N GLU A 167 -2.66 17.69 -0.16
CA GLU A 167 -2.74 18.82 0.75
C GLU A 167 -2.97 20.11 -0.04
N ASP A 168 -3.87 20.97 0.44
CA ASP A 168 -4.32 22.17 -0.30
C ASP A 168 -3.18 23.15 -0.65
N SER A 169 -2.08 23.12 0.11
CA SER A 169 -0.91 23.98 -0.06
C SER A 169 0.34 23.28 -0.57
N GLU A 170 0.32 21.96 -0.76
CA GLU A 170 1.50 21.19 -1.16
C GLU A 170 1.27 20.42 -2.46
N LYS A 171 2.38 20.05 -3.13
CA LYS A 171 2.29 19.16 -4.28
C LYS A 171 1.80 17.80 -3.79
N PRO A 172 0.88 17.14 -4.50
CA PRO A 172 0.49 15.79 -4.12
C PRO A 172 1.70 14.87 -4.11
N ARG A 173 1.74 13.94 -3.16
CA ARG A 173 2.81 12.96 -3.03
C ARG A 173 2.28 11.54 -2.87
N LEU A 174 3.08 10.57 -3.28
CA LEU A 174 2.83 9.15 -3.04
C LEU A 174 3.57 8.69 -1.80
N VAL A 175 2.86 7.98 -0.91
CA VAL A 175 3.38 7.54 0.38
C VAL A 175 3.14 6.04 0.56
N TRP A 176 4.20 5.29 0.83
CA TRP A 176 4.14 3.87 1.19
C TRP A 176 3.76 3.69 2.66
N ILE A 177 2.79 2.83 2.92
CA ILE A 177 2.29 2.51 4.25
C ILE A 177 2.25 0.99 4.48
N ASP A 178 2.00 0.60 5.73
CA ASP A 178 1.69 -0.79 6.11
C ASP A 178 2.86 -1.78 5.98
N PHE A 179 3.83 -1.65 6.90
CA PHE A 179 5.00 -2.53 6.96
C PHE A 179 4.79 -3.75 7.89
N ASP A 180 3.54 -4.13 8.17
CA ASP A 180 3.19 -5.17 9.15
C ASP A 180 3.53 -6.62 8.71
N VAL A 181 3.90 -6.79 7.44
CA VAL A 181 4.44 -8.03 6.88
C VAL A 181 5.90 -7.91 6.44
N ALA A 182 6.51 -6.74 6.67
CA ALA A 182 7.84 -6.44 6.16
C ALA A 182 8.89 -7.37 6.77
N THR A 183 10.05 -7.43 6.13
CA THR A 183 11.21 -8.12 6.69
C THR A 183 12.43 -7.24 6.58
N THR A 184 13.14 -7.11 7.68
CA THR A 184 14.34 -6.29 7.80
C THR A 184 15.58 -7.15 7.75
N PHE A 185 16.66 -6.58 7.25
CA PHE A 185 17.94 -7.25 7.11
C PHE A 185 19.04 -6.30 7.59
N ALA A 186 20.12 -6.87 8.13
CA ALA A 186 21.34 -6.10 8.42
C ALA A 186 22.02 -5.71 7.11
N ASP A 187 22.23 -6.71 6.24
CA ASP A 187 22.78 -6.58 4.91
C ASP A 187 21.98 -7.44 3.94
N PHE A 188 21.95 -7.05 2.66
CA PHE A 188 21.34 -7.86 1.62
C PHE A 188 22.36 -8.79 0.96
N GLY A 189 22.08 -10.09 1.02
CA GLY A 189 22.72 -11.08 0.17
C GLY A 189 22.12 -11.10 -1.24
N PRO A 190 22.66 -11.94 -2.15
CA PRO A 190 22.20 -12.02 -3.54
C PRO A 190 20.70 -12.31 -3.68
N GLU A 191 20.15 -13.17 -2.83
CA GLU A 191 18.72 -13.50 -2.85
C GLU A 191 17.85 -12.30 -2.42
N GLN A 192 18.31 -11.52 -1.44
CA GLN A 192 17.60 -10.33 -1.01
C GLN A 192 17.63 -9.25 -2.09
N LEU A 193 18.79 -9.01 -2.71
CA LEU A 193 18.92 -8.07 -3.82
C LEU A 193 18.02 -8.46 -5.01
N ALA A 194 17.98 -9.73 -5.38
CA ALA A 194 17.07 -10.21 -6.43
C ALA A 194 15.59 -10.00 -6.08
N ARG A 195 15.24 -10.04 -4.79
CA ARG A 195 13.90 -9.73 -4.31
C ARG A 195 13.61 -8.23 -4.36
N CYS A 196 14.58 -7.37 -4.06
CA CYS A 196 14.46 -5.92 -4.28
C CYS A 196 14.13 -5.61 -5.74
N ASP A 197 14.92 -6.15 -6.67
CA ASP A 197 14.72 -5.96 -8.10
C ASP A 197 13.32 -6.44 -8.53
N HIS A 198 12.87 -7.57 -7.98
CA HIS A 198 11.54 -8.09 -8.24
C HIS A 198 10.41 -7.19 -7.70
N GLU A 199 10.54 -6.66 -6.48
CA GLU A 199 9.55 -5.72 -5.93
C GLU A 199 9.51 -4.41 -6.75
N ILE A 200 10.66 -3.87 -7.16
CA ILE A 200 10.74 -2.70 -8.05
C ILE A 200 10.03 -2.97 -9.37
N ALA A 201 10.34 -4.09 -10.03
CA ALA A 201 9.73 -4.45 -11.32
C ALA A 201 8.20 -4.60 -11.23
N LEU A 202 7.70 -5.13 -10.10
CA LEU A 202 6.25 -5.22 -9.85
C LEU A 202 5.62 -3.83 -9.67
N VAL A 203 6.26 -2.93 -8.91
CA VAL A 203 5.79 -1.54 -8.76
C VAL A 203 5.79 -0.83 -10.12
N GLU A 204 6.84 -0.93 -10.91
CA GLU A 204 6.90 -0.36 -12.26
C GLU A 204 5.76 -0.91 -13.14
N GLY A 205 5.55 -2.23 -13.13
CA GLY A 205 4.48 -2.90 -13.88
C GLY A 205 3.07 -2.45 -13.49
N PHE A 206 2.82 -2.13 -12.22
CA PHE A 206 1.53 -1.57 -11.81
C PHE A 206 1.27 -0.19 -12.42
N GLY A 207 2.30 0.65 -12.55
CA GLY A 207 2.18 1.95 -13.20
C GLY A 207 1.76 1.82 -14.66
N GLU A 208 2.41 0.90 -15.39
CA GLU A 208 2.02 0.60 -16.77
C GLU A 208 0.58 0.08 -16.85
N ALA A 209 0.20 -0.88 -16.01
CA ALA A 209 -1.13 -1.47 -16.02
C ALA A 209 -2.24 -0.42 -15.74
N LEU A 210 -2.01 0.49 -14.79
CA LEU A 210 -2.94 1.57 -14.46
C LEU A 210 -3.10 2.56 -15.63
N VAL A 211 -2.04 2.83 -16.40
CA VAL A 211 -2.12 3.63 -17.64
C VAL A 211 -2.91 2.89 -18.73
N TRP A 212 -2.72 1.57 -18.87
CA TRP A 212 -3.44 0.78 -19.88
C TRP A 212 -4.95 0.69 -19.60
N ASP A 213 -5.36 0.55 -18.34
CA ASP A 213 -6.78 0.57 -17.95
C ASP A 213 -7.46 1.93 -18.25
N LEU A 214 -6.70 3.03 -18.24
CA LEU A 214 -7.18 4.36 -18.65
C LEU A 214 -7.31 4.49 -20.18
N LEU A 215 -6.47 3.79 -20.96
CA LEU A 215 -6.43 3.87 -22.42
C LEU A 215 -7.38 2.89 -23.12
N LEU A 216 -7.68 1.74 -22.52
CA LEU A 216 -8.58 0.71 -23.08
C LEU A 216 -9.94 1.23 -23.59
N PRO A 217 -10.62 2.20 -22.95
CA PRO A 217 -11.85 2.80 -23.49
C PRO A 217 -11.64 3.60 -24.78
N TYR A 218 -10.42 4.07 -25.05
CA TYR A 218 -10.07 4.93 -26.18
C TYR A 218 -9.40 4.17 -27.34
N ILE A 219 -9.08 2.88 -27.19
CA ILE A 219 -8.50 2.06 -28.26
C ILE A 219 -9.49 1.87 -29.43
N GLY A 220 -10.79 2.11 -29.22
CA GLY A 220 -11.79 2.22 -30.30
C GLY A 220 -11.80 3.55 -31.06
N SER A 221 -11.01 4.55 -30.64
CA SER A 221 -10.91 5.86 -31.30
C SER A 221 -9.82 5.85 -32.38
N PRO A 222 -10.12 6.24 -33.64
CA PRO A 222 -9.14 6.29 -34.73
C PRO A 222 -7.90 7.16 -34.44
N ARG A 223 -8.01 8.10 -33.50
CA ARG A 223 -6.89 8.97 -33.10
C ARG A 223 -5.85 8.26 -32.23
N VAL A 224 -6.26 7.30 -31.39
CA VAL A 224 -5.34 6.58 -30.48
C VAL A 224 -4.67 5.40 -31.19
N PHE A 225 -5.36 4.78 -32.16
CA PHE A 225 -4.82 3.70 -32.99
C PHE A 225 -3.56 4.11 -33.78
N ASN A 226 -3.42 5.40 -34.10
CA ASN A 226 -2.27 5.93 -34.83
C ASN A 226 -1.06 6.25 -33.95
N LEU A 227 -1.21 6.24 -32.63
CA LEU A 227 -0.15 6.54 -31.64
C LEU A 227 0.52 5.28 -31.06
N LEU A 228 0.03 4.10 -31.42
CA LEU A 228 0.61 2.83 -30.99
C LEU A 228 1.91 2.56 -31.78
N THR A 229 2.96 2.13 -31.07
CA THR A 229 4.22 1.66 -31.68
C THR A 229 3.96 0.45 -32.59
N ASP A 230 4.80 0.26 -33.61
CA ASP A 230 4.58 -0.77 -34.64
C ASP A 230 4.53 -2.21 -34.07
N GLU A 231 5.16 -2.47 -32.92
CA GLU A 231 5.05 -3.73 -32.19
C GLU A 231 3.60 -4.03 -31.72
N TYR A 232 2.84 -3.01 -31.32
CA TYR A 232 1.45 -3.17 -30.88
C TYR A 232 0.48 -3.38 -32.05
N ARG A 233 0.83 -2.87 -33.24
CA ARG A 233 0.08 -3.09 -34.50
C ARG A 233 0.20 -4.52 -35.01
N GLU A 234 1.37 -5.13 -34.85
CA GLU A 234 1.60 -6.55 -35.17
C GLU A 234 0.85 -7.47 -34.21
N MET A 235 0.88 -7.16 -32.90
CA MET A 235 0.24 -7.97 -31.86
C MET A 235 -1.30 -8.01 -31.98
N THR A 236 -1.92 -6.97 -32.55
CA THR A 236 -3.38 -6.90 -32.81
C THR A 236 -3.80 -7.50 -34.15
N ARG A 237 -2.86 -7.70 -35.09
CA ARG A 237 -3.11 -8.38 -36.38
C ARG A 237 -3.10 -9.91 -36.26
N LEU A 238 -2.33 -10.46 -35.32
CA LEU A 238 -2.25 -11.90 -35.08
C LEU A 238 -3.49 -12.40 -34.33
N LYS A 239 -4.48 -12.92 -35.07
CA LYS A 239 -5.69 -13.56 -34.50
C LYS A 239 -5.45 -14.99 -33.97
N ASP A 240 -4.25 -15.55 -34.09
CA ASP A 240 -3.92 -16.89 -33.59
C ASP A 240 -2.63 -16.83 -32.76
N PHE A 241 -2.77 -16.90 -31.44
CA PHE A 241 -1.72 -16.72 -30.42
C PHE A 241 -0.67 -17.84 -30.40
N ARG A 242 -0.77 -18.84 -31.29
CA ARG A 242 0.15 -19.99 -31.37
C ARG A 242 1.42 -19.74 -32.18
N GLN A 243 1.55 -18.59 -32.87
CA GLN A 243 2.71 -18.26 -33.70
C GLN A 243 3.67 -17.23 -33.08
N ILE A 244 3.45 -16.82 -31.82
CA ILE A 244 4.35 -15.89 -31.14
C ILE A 244 5.66 -16.64 -30.80
N PRO A 245 6.85 -16.20 -31.30
CA PRO A 245 8.11 -16.86 -31.00
C PRO A 245 8.40 -16.87 -29.49
N ASN A 246 9.11 -17.90 -29.03
CA ASN A 246 9.40 -18.29 -27.63
C ASN A 246 10.15 -17.27 -26.73
N PHE A 247 10.03 -15.96 -26.94
CA PHE A 247 10.87 -14.95 -26.27
C PHE A 247 10.32 -14.43 -24.93
N ILE A 248 9.24 -15.01 -24.39
CA ILE A 248 8.60 -14.49 -23.17
C ILE A 248 8.35 -15.62 -22.17
N LYS A 249 9.43 -16.14 -21.58
CA LYS A 249 9.39 -16.91 -20.34
C LYS A 249 9.90 -16.03 -19.20
N GLY A 250 9.03 -15.18 -18.68
CA GLY A 250 9.31 -14.32 -17.54
C GLY A 250 8.30 -13.19 -17.50
N SER A 251 7.47 -13.16 -16.46
CA SER A 251 6.64 -12.00 -16.08
C SER A 251 5.35 -11.67 -16.85
N LYS A 252 5.19 -11.98 -18.14
CA LYS A 252 3.94 -11.61 -18.87
C LYS A 252 2.79 -12.64 -18.85
N ALA A 253 3.01 -13.86 -18.37
CA ALA A 253 1.98 -14.91 -18.41
C ALA A 253 0.87 -14.77 -17.34
N LEU A 254 1.05 -13.91 -16.33
CA LEU A 254 0.04 -13.74 -15.27
C LEU A 254 -1.15 -12.85 -15.68
N TYR A 255 -1.03 -12.08 -16.76
CA TYR A 255 -2.04 -11.08 -17.13
C TYR A 255 -3.03 -11.48 -18.23
N LEU A 256 -2.86 -12.67 -18.85
CA LEU A 256 -3.77 -13.14 -19.91
C LEU A 256 -4.74 -14.25 -19.47
N GLY A 257 -4.79 -14.54 -18.17
CA GLY A 257 -5.65 -15.59 -17.60
C GLY A 257 -7.06 -15.13 -17.25
N SER A 258 -7.82 -14.48 -18.15
CA SER A 258 -9.30 -14.41 -18.05
C SER A 258 -9.95 -13.58 -19.17
N TYR A 259 -9.88 -14.05 -20.43
CA TYR A 259 -10.86 -13.66 -21.45
C TYR A 259 -11.37 -14.90 -22.18
N THR A 260 -11.99 -15.81 -21.42
CA THR A 260 -12.95 -16.79 -21.95
C THR A 260 -14.24 -16.64 -21.17
N TYR A 261 -15.22 -16.00 -21.82
CA TYR A 261 -16.60 -15.96 -21.36
C TYR A 261 -17.27 -17.23 -21.88
N LEU A 262 -17.58 -18.19 -21.01
CA LEU A 262 -18.71 -19.12 -21.14
C LEU A 262 -18.93 -19.74 -19.75
N GLY A 263 -20.13 -19.51 -19.22
CA GLY A 263 -20.43 -19.65 -17.80
C GLY A 263 -20.27 -21.07 -17.25
N THR A 264 -19.69 -21.16 -16.04
CA THR A 264 -20.26 -21.91 -14.91
C THR A 264 -19.46 -21.62 -13.62
N ILE A 265 -20.23 -21.29 -12.59
CA ILE A 265 -20.00 -21.22 -11.14
C ILE A 265 -18.75 -21.96 -10.61
N PHE A 266 -17.82 -21.23 -9.96
CA PHE A 266 -17.26 -21.49 -8.61
C PHE A 266 -16.50 -20.24 -8.12
N PRO A 267 -16.63 -19.80 -6.86
CA PRO A 267 -16.01 -18.57 -6.37
C PRO A 267 -14.57 -18.83 -5.90
N LEU A 268 -13.61 -18.06 -6.41
CA LEU A 268 -12.30 -17.88 -5.77
C LEU A 268 -12.36 -16.59 -4.93
N PRO A 269 -12.07 -16.62 -3.62
CA PRO A 269 -12.07 -15.43 -2.80
C PRO A 269 -10.78 -14.62 -3.07
N GLY A 270 -10.91 -13.35 -3.49
CA GLY A 270 -9.79 -12.40 -3.48
C GLY A 270 -9.59 -11.48 -4.69
N LEU A 271 -10.42 -11.52 -5.74
CA LEU A 271 -10.27 -10.61 -6.89
C LEU A 271 -11.33 -9.49 -6.87
N SER A 272 -10.97 -8.33 -6.31
CA SER A 272 -11.80 -7.11 -6.37
C SER A 272 -11.66 -6.32 -7.70
N TYR A 273 -10.88 -6.81 -8.67
CA TYR A 273 -10.63 -6.11 -9.94
C TYR A 273 -11.83 -6.03 -10.91
N LEU A 274 -12.95 -6.72 -10.62
CA LEU A 274 -14.19 -6.53 -11.38
C LEU A 274 -14.85 -5.15 -11.15
N SER A 275 -14.39 -4.38 -10.15
CA SER A 275 -15.02 -3.13 -9.71
C SER A 275 -14.80 -1.94 -10.65
N CYS A 276 -13.62 -1.79 -11.30
CA CYS A 276 -13.33 -0.57 -12.11
C CYS A 276 -14.30 -0.38 -13.29
N ARG A 277 -14.85 -1.46 -13.90
CA ARG A 277 -15.88 -1.36 -14.96
C ARG A 277 -17.25 -0.96 -14.41
N LEU A 278 -17.66 -1.51 -13.28
CA LEU A 278 -18.98 -1.26 -12.68
C LEU A 278 -19.06 0.16 -12.07
N TYR A 279 -17.98 0.64 -11.48
CA TYR A 279 -17.93 1.96 -10.83
C TYR A 279 -18.09 3.12 -11.84
N LYS A 280 -17.43 3.03 -13.01
CA LYS A 280 -17.61 4.00 -14.11
C LYS A 280 -18.97 3.90 -14.82
N GLY A 281 -19.56 2.69 -14.86
CA GLY A 281 -20.90 2.47 -15.40
C GLY A 281 -22.02 3.08 -14.53
N ALA A 282 -21.84 3.08 -13.22
CA ALA A 282 -22.83 3.65 -12.28
C ALA A 282 -22.84 5.19 -12.29
N GLN A 283 -21.67 5.84 -12.38
CA GLN A 283 -21.62 7.32 -12.45
C GLN A 283 -22.08 7.89 -13.79
N SER A 284 -21.99 7.12 -14.88
CA SER A 284 -22.48 7.55 -16.20
C SER A 284 -24.00 7.43 -16.33
N GLN A 285 -24.67 6.61 -15.51
CA GLN A 285 -26.13 6.49 -15.51
C GLN A 285 -26.85 7.50 -14.60
N SER A 286 -26.17 8.08 -13.60
CA SER A 286 -26.78 9.09 -12.71
C SER A 286 -26.81 10.51 -13.27
N VAL A 287 -26.16 10.76 -14.42
CA VAL A 287 -26.09 12.09 -15.07
C VAL A 287 -27.07 12.21 -16.26
N LEU A 288 -27.83 11.16 -16.59
CA LEU A 288 -28.78 11.17 -17.71
C LEU A 288 -30.26 11.07 -17.30
N ARG A 289 -30.61 11.37 -16.04
CA ARG A 289 -32.00 11.57 -15.62
C ARG A 289 -32.16 12.85 -14.80
N SER A 290 -32.24 13.96 -15.53
CA SER A 290 -32.95 15.19 -15.14
C SER A 290 -33.43 15.88 -16.40
#